data_AF-A0A661TND2-F1
#
_entry.id   AF-A0A661TND2-F1
#
_cell.length_a   1.000
_cell.length_b   1.000
_cell.length_c   1.000
_cell.angle_alpha   90.00
_cell.angle_beta   90.00
_cell.angle_gamma   90.00
#
_symmetry.space_group_name_H-M   'P 1'
#
loop_
_entity.id
_entity.type
_entity.pdbx_description
1 polymer ?
#
loop_
_entity_poly.entity_id
_entity_poly.type
_entity_poly.pdbx_seq_one_letter_code
_entity_poly.pdbx_strand_id
1 'polypeptide(L)'
;MYGKIILNIVLAIILAIIQIAFISGLPSWFSNLNLILVVLVFILGLTGFRYAWWWSLGLGILLDVYHFLPFGIFLISLSLAILLTNFLLTNFFTNRSLYSFLALTTLAGISYKIILYFLSFTSNFFNISSIFLDINGSVLIDEARCLAVNIAAAFFIYYFLSLISNRLKPVFLLRGKK
;
A
#
# COMPACT_ATOMS: atom_id res chain seq x y z
N MET A 1 -11.45 -20.83 -15.61
CA MET A 1 -10.64 -20.43 -14.43
C MET A 1 -9.38 -19.66 -14.81
N TYR A 2 -8.62 -20.10 -15.81
CA TYR A 2 -7.38 -19.44 -16.25
C TYR A 2 -7.53 -17.95 -16.63
N GLY A 3 -8.64 -17.56 -17.29
CA GLY A 3 -8.86 -16.16 -17.66
C GLY A 3 -8.87 -15.17 -16.48
N LYS A 4 -9.39 -15.56 -15.31
CA LYS A 4 -9.38 -14.71 -14.11
C LYS A 4 -7.96 -14.50 -13.57
N ILE A 5 -7.12 -15.53 -13.67
CA ILE A 5 -5.73 -15.47 -13.22
C ILE A 5 -4.93 -14.56 -14.16
N ILE A 6 -5.08 -14.75 -15.47
CA ILE A 6 -4.43 -13.91 -16.49
C ILE A 6 -4.83 -12.44 -16.30
N LEU A 7 -6.12 -12.16 -16.11
CA LEU A 7 -6.60 -10.81 -15.87
C LEU A 7 -5.98 -10.17 -14.61
N ASN A 8 -5.86 -10.91 -13.50
CA ASN A 8 -5.20 -10.40 -12.30
C ASN A 8 -3.72 -10.08 -12.53
N ILE A 9 -3.00 -10.94 -13.26
CA ILE A 9 -1.59 -10.71 -13.59
C ILE A 9 -1.45 -9.46 -14.46
N VAL A 10 -2.28 -9.32 -15.49
CA VAL A 10 -2.30 -8.15 -16.37
C VAL A 10 -2.59 -6.88 -15.56
N LEU A 11 -3.57 -6.91 -14.65
CA LEU A 11 -3.87 -5.75 -13.80
C LEU A 11 -2.72 -5.39 -12.86
N ALA A 12 -2.04 -6.38 -12.27
CA ALA A 12 -0.88 -6.15 -11.42
C ALA A 12 0.27 -5.49 -12.22
N ILE A 13 0.52 -5.95 -13.45
CA ILE A 13 1.52 -5.36 -14.35
C ILE A 13 1.14 -3.92 -14.71
N ILE A 14 -0.12 -3.68 -15.12
CA ILE A 14 -0.61 -2.32 -15.42
C ILE A 14 -0.41 -1.40 -14.21
N LEU A 15 -0.76 -1.88 -13.02
CA LEU A 15 -0.62 -1.09 -11.81
C LEU A 15 0.85 -0.79 -11.47
N ALA A 16 1.76 -1.75 -11.67
CA ALA A 16 3.19 -1.51 -11.53
C ALA A 16 3.69 -0.50 -12.57
N ILE A 17 3.25 -0.58 -13.82
CA ILE A 17 3.60 0.39 -14.87
C ILE A 17 3.09 1.78 -14.52
N ILE A 18 1.86 1.92 -14.00
CA ILE A 18 1.32 3.20 -13.56
C ILE A 18 2.17 3.79 -12.43
N GLN A 19 2.54 2.97 -11.44
CA GLN A 19 3.42 3.40 -10.36
C GLN A 19 4.80 3.85 -10.90
N ILE A 20 5.40 3.05 -11.77
CA ILE A 20 6.77 3.27 -12.21
C ILE A 20 6.88 4.38 -13.24
N ALA A 21 5.96 4.48 -14.20
CA ALA A 21 6.07 5.40 -15.33
C ALA A 21 5.31 6.72 -15.10
N PHE A 22 4.09 6.65 -14.55
CA PHE A 22 3.27 7.84 -14.38
C PHE A 22 3.57 8.53 -13.07
N ILE A 23 3.54 7.78 -11.96
CA ILE A 23 3.67 8.39 -10.63
C ILE A 23 5.08 8.94 -10.42
N SER A 24 6.12 8.18 -10.77
CA SER A 24 7.50 8.67 -10.62
C SER A 24 7.79 9.95 -11.43
N GLY A 25 7.06 10.19 -12.54
CA GLY A 25 7.19 11.36 -13.40
C GLY A 25 6.37 12.58 -12.96
N LEU A 26 5.55 12.46 -11.90
CA LEU A 26 4.77 13.58 -11.39
C LEU A 26 5.67 14.63 -10.72
N PRO A 27 5.34 15.93 -10.82
CA PRO A 27 6.13 16.98 -10.19
C PRO A 27 6.01 16.95 -8.67
N SER A 28 7.10 17.32 -8.00
CA SER A 28 7.13 17.59 -6.55
C SER A 28 6.68 16.38 -5.72
N TRP A 29 5.86 16.59 -4.68
CA TRP A 29 5.50 15.61 -3.66
C TRP A 29 4.66 14.44 -4.18
N PHE A 30 4.05 14.57 -5.37
CA PHE A 30 3.23 13.53 -5.95
C PHE A 30 4.05 12.35 -6.49
N SER A 31 5.34 12.55 -6.76
CA SER A 31 6.23 11.47 -7.22
C SER A 31 6.44 10.37 -6.18
N ASN A 32 6.25 10.71 -4.90
CA ASN A 32 6.45 9.79 -3.79
C ASN A 32 5.18 9.03 -3.37
N LEU A 33 4.08 9.20 -4.12
CA LEU A 33 2.85 8.47 -3.87
C LEU A 33 3.10 6.97 -4.02
N ASN A 34 2.71 6.18 -3.03
CA ASN A 34 2.80 4.71 -3.08
C ASN A 34 1.42 4.12 -3.43
N LEU A 35 1.07 4.16 -4.71
CA LEU A 35 -0.23 3.69 -5.21
C LEU A 35 -0.39 2.20 -4.98
N ILE A 36 0.70 1.44 -5.14
CA ILE A 36 0.73 0.00 -4.88
C ILE A 36 0.21 -0.29 -3.48
N LEU A 37 0.77 0.35 -2.47
CA LEU A 37 0.38 0.14 -1.09
C LEU A 37 -1.06 0.58 -0.84
N VAL A 38 -1.45 1.76 -1.33
CA VAL A 38 -2.83 2.26 -1.19
C VAL A 38 -3.82 1.26 -1.79
N VAL A 39 -3.60 0.81 -3.02
CA VAL A 39 -4.48 -0.16 -3.70
C VAL A 39 -4.50 -1.51 -2.97
N LEU A 40 -3.37 -1.99 -2.46
CA LEU A 40 -3.33 -3.23 -1.68
C LEU A 40 -4.19 -3.15 -0.41
N VAL A 41 -4.23 -2.00 0.28
CA VAL A 41 -5.11 -1.79 1.44
C VAL A 41 -6.59 -1.89 1.03
N PHE A 42 -6.97 -1.35 -0.13
CA PHE A 42 -8.33 -1.50 -0.66
C PHE A 42 -8.64 -2.94 -1.05
N ILE A 43 -7.72 -3.64 -1.72
CA ILE A 43 -7.87 -5.07 -2.05
C ILE A 43 -8.08 -5.88 -0.78
N LEU A 44 -7.28 -5.62 0.26
CA LEU A 44 -7.39 -6.27 1.57
C LEU A 44 -8.77 -6.06 2.19
N GLY A 45 -9.25 -4.82 2.26
CA GLY A 45 -10.54 -4.50 2.87
C GLY A 45 -11.76 -4.99 2.08
N LEU A 46 -11.68 -5.07 0.74
CA LEU A 46 -12.82 -5.40 -0.12
C LEU A 46 -12.90 -6.88 -0.52
N THR A 47 -11.75 -7.51 -0.75
CA THR A 47 -11.65 -8.90 -1.27
C THR A 47 -11.06 -9.88 -0.27
N GLY A 48 -10.35 -9.38 0.75
CA GLY A 48 -9.78 -10.17 1.84
C GLY A 48 -8.29 -10.46 1.70
N PHE A 49 -7.71 -11.00 2.77
CA PHE A 49 -6.28 -11.22 2.95
C PHE A 49 -5.63 -12.05 1.84
N ARG A 50 -6.27 -13.17 1.44
CA ARG A 50 -5.69 -14.09 0.44
C ARG A 50 -5.36 -13.36 -0.86
N TYR A 51 -6.26 -12.52 -1.36
CA TYR A 51 -6.02 -11.78 -2.61
C TYR A 51 -4.96 -10.69 -2.42
N ALA A 52 -5.05 -9.92 -1.34
CA ALA A 52 -4.05 -8.88 -1.04
C ALA A 52 -2.63 -9.45 -0.92
N TRP A 53 -2.47 -10.63 -0.30
CA TRP A 53 -1.19 -11.30 -0.16
C TRP A 53 -0.58 -11.74 -1.49
N TRP A 54 -1.39 -12.36 -2.36
CA TRP A 54 -0.91 -12.74 -3.71
C TRP A 54 -0.53 -11.52 -4.54
N TRP A 55 -1.28 -10.43 -4.42
CA TRP A 55 -0.96 -9.17 -5.09
C TRP A 55 0.31 -8.52 -4.51
N SER A 56 0.53 -8.54 -3.19
CA SER A 56 1.74 -7.97 -2.59
C SER A 56 3.00 -8.73 -3.03
N LEU A 57 2.92 -10.06 -3.14
CA LEU A 57 4.00 -10.88 -3.68
C LEU A 57 4.29 -10.53 -5.14
N GLY A 58 3.25 -10.51 -5.99
CA GLY A 58 3.41 -10.22 -7.42
C GLY A 58 3.98 -8.82 -7.68
N LEU A 59 3.43 -7.80 -7.01
CA LEU A 59 3.91 -6.42 -7.13
C LEU A 59 5.30 -6.24 -6.53
N GLY A 60 5.59 -6.93 -5.42
CA GLY A 60 6.92 -6.94 -4.81
C GLY A 60 8.00 -7.45 -5.77
N ILE A 61 7.75 -8.58 -6.44
CA ILE A 61 8.67 -9.12 -7.45
C ILE A 61 8.88 -8.12 -8.60
N LEU A 62 7.79 -7.50 -9.10
CA LEU A 62 7.89 -6.52 -10.18
C LEU A 62 8.73 -5.29 -9.77
N LEU A 63 8.57 -4.82 -8.54
CA LEU A 63 9.39 -3.72 -8.00
C LEU A 63 10.85 -4.13 -7.79
N ASP A 64 11.11 -5.33 -7.30
CA ASP A 64 12.46 -5.85 -7.10
C ASP A 64 13.23 -5.99 -8.43
N VAL A 65 12.54 -6.29 -9.54
CA VAL A 65 13.15 -6.32 -10.89
C VAL A 65 13.48 -4.91 -11.40
N TYR A 66 12.71 -3.90 -11.00
CA TYR A 66 12.87 -2.52 -11.46
C TYR A 66 13.93 -1.74 -10.65
N HIS A 67 14.05 -2.00 -9.35
CA HIS A 67 14.93 -1.24 -8.47
C HIS A 67 16.32 -1.87 -8.33
N PHE A 68 17.34 -1.02 -8.12
CA PHE A 68 18.73 -1.44 -7.88
C PHE A 68 19.00 -2.01 -6.47
N LEU A 69 17.99 -2.07 -5.61
CA LEU A 69 18.11 -2.67 -4.29
C LEU A 69 18.24 -4.20 -4.41
N PRO A 70 18.88 -4.86 -3.42
CA PRO A 70 18.92 -6.32 -3.38
C PRO A 70 17.54 -6.95 -3.58
N PHE A 71 17.48 -7.94 -4.47
CA PHE A 71 16.25 -8.63 -4.82
C PHE A 71 15.59 -9.22 -3.56
N GLY A 72 14.30 -8.95 -3.39
CA GLY A 72 13.48 -9.44 -2.29
C GLY A 72 13.17 -8.39 -1.22
N ILE A 73 13.82 -7.22 -1.22
CA ILE A 73 13.53 -6.17 -0.23
C ILE A 73 12.10 -5.64 -0.42
N PHE A 74 11.66 -5.37 -1.65
CA PHE A 74 10.30 -4.90 -1.91
C PHE A 74 9.27 -6.00 -1.68
N LEU A 75 9.56 -7.24 -2.08
CA LEU A 75 8.71 -8.40 -1.81
C LEU A 75 8.44 -8.58 -0.31
N ILE A 76 9.50 -8.60 0.51
CA ILE A 76 9.38 -8.83 1.95
C ILE A 76 8.67 -7.64 2.61
N SER A 77 9.06 -6.41 2.28
CA SER A 77 8.48 -5.21 2.88
C SER A 77 6.99 -5.06 2.58
N LEU A 78 6.55 -5.24 1.33
CA LEU A 78 5.13 -5.19 0.98
C LEU A 78 4.34 -6.32 1.63
N SER A 79 4.88 -7.54 1.63
CA SER A 79 4.18 -8.70 2.22
C SER A 79 4.00 -8.52 3.72
N LEU A 80 5.05 -8.14 4.45
CA LEU A 80 4.96 -7.88 5.89
C LEU A 80 4.06 -6.68 6.21
N ALA A 81 4.09 -5.60 5.42
CA ALA A 81 3.18 -4.48 5.59
C ALA A 81 1.71 -4.93 5.47
N ILE A 82 1.38 -5.80 4.50
CA ILE A 82 0.03 -6.36 4.36
C ILE A 82 -0.33 -7.32 5.48
N LEU A 83 0.64 -8.08 6.00
CA LEU A 83 0.42 -8.92 7.18
C LEU A 83 -0.02 -8.08 8.38
N LEU A 84 0.73 -7.02 8.68
CA LEU A 84 0.45 -6.11 9.79
C LEU A 84 -0.86 -5.37 9.59
N THR A 85 -1.12 -4.91 8.37
CA THR A 85 -2.37 -4.21 8.02
C THR A 85 -3.57 -5.14 8.17
N ASN A 86 -3.44 -6.42 7.79
CA ASN A 86 -4.50 -7.40 8.01
C ASN A 86 -4.77 -7.63 9.49
N PHE A 87 -3.71 -7.77 10.29
CA PHE A 87 -3.84 -7.88 11.75
C PHE A 87 -4.56 -6.67 12.35
N LEU A 88 -4.25 -5.46 11.89
CA LEU A 88 -4.92 -4.23 12.32
C LEU A 88 -6.41 -4.22 11.89
N LEU A 89 -6.68 -4.60 10.64
CA LEU A 89 -8.04 -4.65 10.11
C LEU A 89 -8.92 -5.64 10.87
N THR A 90 -8.42 -6.84 11.18
CA THR A 90 -9.22 -7.86 11.86
C THR A 90 -9.43 -7.59 13.35
N ASN A 91 -8.46 -6.98 14.04
CA ASN A 91 -8.52 -6.81 15.49
C ASN A 91 -9.00 -5.43 15.94
N PHE A 92 -8.73 -4.36 15.18
CA PHE A 92 -9.04 -2.99 15.60
C PHE A 92 -10.12 -2.33 14.75
N PHE A 93 -10.15 -2.61 13.44
CA PHE A 93 -11.04 -1.91 12.51
C PHE A 93 -12.19 -2.80 12.02
N THR A 94 -13.17 -3.03 12.89
CA THR A 94 -14.36 -3.84 12.57
C THR A 94 -15.27 -3.18 11.51
N ASN A 95 -15.22 -1.84 11.41
CA ASN A 95 -16.06 -1.07 10.50
C ASN A 95 -15.31 -0.71 9.21
N ARG A 96 -15.90 -1.03 8.05
CA ARG A 96 -15.40 -0.63 6.72
C ARG A 96 -15.71 0.84 6.38
N SER A 97 -15.47 1.74 7.33
CA SER A 97 -15.68 3.18 7.17
C SER A 97 -14.48 3.84 6.51
N LEU A 98 -14.69 5.03 5.94
CA LEU A 98 -13.62 5.86 5.38
C LEU A 98 -12.48 6.06 6.39
N TYR A 99 -12.79 6.35 7.65
CA TYR A 99 -11.80 6.54 8.71
C TYR A 99 -10.92 5.31 8.93
N SER A 100 -11.50 4.10 8.86
CA SER A 100 -10.73 2.87 8.93
C SER A 100 -9.76 2.73 7.76
N PHE A 101 -10.21 3.00 6.53
CA PHE A 101 -9.33 2.91 5.36
C PHE A 101 -8.20 3.94 5.42
N LEU A 102 -8.48 5.19 5.80
CA LEU A 102 -7.44 6.20 5.95
C LEU A 102 -6.41 5.78 7.02
N ALA A 103 -6.86 5.34 8.20
CA ALA A 103 -5.97 4.88 9.26
C ALA A 103 -5.17 3.62 8.87
N LEU A 104 -5.78 2.70 8.13
CA LEU A 104 -5.06 1.53 7.61
C LEU A 104 -4.01 1.93 6.58
N THR A 105 -4.31 2.88 5.68
CA THR A 105 -3.30 3.35 4.71
C THR A 105 -2.12 4.06 5.36
N THR A 106 -2.35 4.84 6.43
CA THR A 106 -1.24 5.47 7.17
C THR A 106 -0.38 4.44 7.89
N LEU A 107 -1.00 3.51 8.62
CA LEU A 107 -0.28 2.47 9.35
C LEU A 107 0.45 1.50 8.40
N ALA A 108 -0.17 1.16 7.27
CA ALA A 108 0.46 0.37 6.22
C ALA A 108 1.68 1.12 5.64
N GLY A 109 1.56 2.41 5.35
CA GLY A 109 2.65 3.23 4.83
C GLY A 109 3.82 3.33 5.81
N ILE A 110 3.54 3.60 7.09
CA ILE A 110 4.54 3.69 8.16
C ILE A 110 5.24 2.34 8.34
N SER A 111 4.48 1.24 8.47
CA SER A 111 5.05 -0.10 8.65
C SER A 111 5.91 -0.52 7.47
N TYR A 112 5.44 -0.29 6.24
CA TYR A 112 6.21 -0.54 5.02
C TYR A 112 7.55 0.19 5.02
N LYS A 113 7.56 1.50 5.32
CA LYS A 113 8.80 2.31 5.35
C LYS A 113 9.77 1.85 6.43
N ILE A 114 9.28 1.58 7.64
CA ILE A 114 10.10 1.05 8.74
C ILE A 114 10.78 -0.26 8.32
N ILE A 115 10.02 -1.20 7.74
CA ILE A 115 10.54 -2.49 7.30
C ILE A 115 11.54 -2.32 6.15
N LEU A 116 11.23 -1.46 5.17
CA LEU A 116 12.11 -1.19 4.04
C LEU A 116 13.44 -0.59 4.49
N TYR A 117 13.42 0.40 5.40
CA TYR A 117 14.64 0.99 5.95
C TYR A 117 15.44 -0.02 6.77
N PHE A 118 14.77 -0.84 7.58
CA PHE A 118 15.43 -1.90 8.33
C PHE A 118 16.12 -2.92 7.42
N LEU A 119 15.44 -3.42 6.38
CA LEU A 119 16.02 -4.38 5.43
C LEU A 119 17.16 -3.76 4.61
N SER A 120 17.00 -2.51 4.17
CA SER A 120 18.03 -1.77 3.45
C SER A 120 19.27 -1.54 4.32
N PHE A 121 19.10 -1.30 5.62
CA PHE A 121 20.20 -1.19 6.57
C PHE A 121 20.94 -2.53 6.73
N THR A 122 20.21 -3.63 6.93
CA THR A 122 20.83 -4.96 7.11
C THR A 122 21.58 -5.46 5.88
N SER A 123 21.08 -5.17 4.66
CA SER A 123 21.71 -5.61 3.42
C SER A 123 23.00 -4.85 3.11
N ASN A 124 23.08 -3.59 3.52
CA ASN A 124 24.26 -2.75 3.33
C ASN A 124 25.25 -2.80 4.51
N PHE A 125 25.07 -3.73 5.46
CA PHE A 125 25.95 -3.87 6.63
C PHE A 125 27.42 -4.12 6.27
N PHE A 126 27.71 -4.60 5.04
CA PHE A 126 29.08 -4.77 4.52
C PHE A 126 29.67 -3.50 3.88
N ASN A 127 28.87 -2.47 3.61
CA ASN A 127 29.27 -1.19 3.00
C ASN A 127 29.11 -0.04 4.03
N ILE A 128 29.86 -0.12 5.13
CA ILE A 128 29.73 0.67 6.38
C ILE A 128 29.92 2.19 6.20
N SER A 129 30.27 2.70 5.01
CA SER A 129 30.73 4.08 4.85
C SER A 129 29.65 5.15 4.61
N SER A 130 28.36 4.84 4.47
CA SER A 130 27.40 5.90 4.07
C SER A 130 25.95 5.82 4.56
N ILE A 131 25.60 4.88 5.45
CA ILE A 131 24.20 4.75 5.95
C ILE A 131 24.17 5.04 7.44
N PHE A 132 24.66 6.22 7.83
CA PHE A 132 24.03 6.86 8.97
C PHE A 132 22.69 7.37 8.47
N LEU A 133 21.60 6.93 9.11
CA LEU A 133 20.30 7.57 9.04
C LEU A 133 20.53 9.04 9.38
N ASP A 134 20.73 9.87 8.37
CA ASP A 134 20.82 11.31 8.54
C ASP A 134 19.38 11.79 8.77
N ILE A 135 18.91 11.58 10.00
CA ILE A 135 17.59 11.99 10.49
C ILE A 135 17.62 13.51 10.61
N ASN A 136 17.70 14.18 9.46
CA ASN A 136 17.52 15.60 9.34
C ASN A 136 16.03 15.90 9.36
N GLY A 137 15.65 17.04 9.95
CA GLY A 137 14.24 17.46 10.03
C GLY A 137 13.56 17.55 8.66
N SER A 138 14.32 17.80 7.60
CA SER A 138 13.84 17.79 6.21
C SER A 138 13.32 16.42 5.77
N VAL A 139 14.02 15.32 6.12
CA VAL A 139 13.62 13.96 5.77
C VAL A 139 12.29 13.58 6.41
N LEU A 140 12.09 13.97 7.68
CA LEU A 140 10.83 13.74 8.39
C LEU A 140 9.66 14.51 7.76
N ILE A 141 9.90 15.75 7.33
CA ILE A 141 8.89 16.57 6.65
C ILE A 141 8.53 15.94 5.31
N ASP A 142 9.51 15.46 4.55
CA ASP A 142 9.25 14.84 3.25
C ASP A 142 8.48 13.52 3.39
N GLU A 143 8.80 12.68 4.38
CA GLU A 143 8.01 11.47 4.67
C GLU A 143 6.58 11.79 5.13
N ALA A 144 6.39 12.83 5.95
CA ALA A 144 5.06 13.29 6.35
C ALA A 144 4.24 13.76 5.14
N ARG A 145 4.87 14.45 4.18
CA ARG A 145 4.24 14.85 2.91
C ARG A 145 3.85 13.63 2.07
N CYS A 146 4.72 12.63 1.97
CA CYS A 146 4.42 11.38 1.26
C CYS A 146 3.19 10.68 1.87
N LEU A 147 3.13 10.60 3.20
CA LEU A 147 1.98 10.04 3.91
C LEU A 147 0.70 10.85 3.63
N ALA A 148 0.77 12.18 3.66
CA ALA A 148 -0.38 13.04 3.35
C ALA A 148 -0.92 12.80 1.93
N VAL A 149 -0.03 12.64 0.95
CA VAL A 149 -0.40 12.33 -0.44
C VAL A 149 -1.05 10.95 -0.53
N ASN A 150 -0.54 9.94 0.19
CA ASN A 150 -1.16 8.60 0.24
C ASN A 150 -2.55 8.63 0.88
N ILE A 151 -2.75 9.40 1.95
CA ILE A 151 -4.06 9.60 2.59
C ILE A 151 -5.02 10.28 1.60
N ALA A 152 -4.57 11.31 0.89
CA ALA A 152 -5.38 12.00 -0.11
C ALA A 152 -5.79 11.04 -1.23
N ALA A 153 -4.85 10.24 -1.76
CA ALA A 153 -5.14 9.21 -2.75
C ALA A 153 -6.15 8.18 -2.22
N ALA A 154 -5.98 7.73 -0.98
CA ALA A 154 -6.92 6.80 -0.34
C ALA A 154 -8.32 7.41 -0.19
N PHE A 155 -8.42 8.69 0.15
CA PHE A 155 -9.69 9.41 0.22
C PHE A 155 -10.40 9.43 -1.14
N PHE A 156 -9.69 9.79 -2.21
CA PHE A 156 -10.26 9.81 -3.56
C PHE A 156 -10.67 8.41 -4.03
N ILE A 157 -9.82 7.40 -3.82
CA ILE A 157 -10.12 6.01 -4.19
C ILE A 157 -11.34 5.49 -3.42
N TYR A 158 -11.46 5.80 -2.12
CA TYR A 158 -12.62 5.40 -1.32
C TYR A 158 -13.91 5.97 -1.90
N TYR A 159 -13.93 7.28 -2.20
CA TYR A 159 -15.13 7.91 -2.74
C TYR A 159 -15.48 7.35 -4.12
N PHE A 160 -14.48 7.21 -5.01
CA PHE A 160 -14.65 6.61 -6.33
C PHE A 160 -15.22 5.18 -6.24
N LEU A 161 -14.68 4.35 -5.35
CA LEU A 161 -15.19 2.99 -5.11
C LEU A 161 -16.56 3.01 -4.45
N SER A 162 -16.91 3.99 -3.62
CA SER A 162 -18.23 4.10 -3.01
C SER A 162 -19.34 4.42 -4.03
N LEU A 163 -18.99 5.09 -5.13
CA LEU A 163 -19.90 5.38 -6.24
C LEU A 163 -20.17 4.11 -7.08
N ILE A 164 -19.14 3.30 -7.30
CA ILE A 164 -19.22 2.10 -8.16
C ILE A 164 -19.75 0.89 -7.38
N SER A 165 -19.37 0.76 -6.11
CA SER A 165 -19.58 -0.43 -5.31
C SER A 165 -20.50 -0.18 -4.13
N ASN A 166 -21.63 -0.89 -4.10
CA ASN A 166 -22.52 -0.91 -2.93
C ASN A 166 -21.91 -1.65 -1.72
N ARG A 167 -20.75 -2.31 -1.85
CA ARG A 167 -20.09 -3.04 -0.74
C ARG A 167 -19.56 -2.13 0.36
N LEU A 168 -19.45 -0.83 0.11
CA LEU A 168 -18.99 0.18 1.06
C LEU A 168 -20.14 0.94 1.74
N LYS A 169 -21.39 0.76 1.28
CA LYS A 169 -22.55 1.44 1.88
C LYS A 169 -22.99 0.71 3.15
N PRO A 170 -23.19 1.41 4.28
CA PRO A 170 -23.79 0.80 5.45
C PRO A 170 -25.21 0.35 5.10
N VAL A 171 -25.47 -0.95 5.24
CA VAL A 171 -26.83 -1.48 5.16
C VAL A 171 -27.54 -1.03 6.43
N PHE A 172 -28.25 0.10 6.35
CA PHE A 172 -29.18 0.47 7.41
C PHE A 172 -30.25 -0.61 7.46
N LEU A 173 -30.21 -1.45 8.50
CA LEU A 173 -31.33 -2.33 8.82
C LEU A 173 -32.50 -1.41 9.19
N LEU A 174 -33.38 -1.15 8.22
CA LEU A 174 -34.68 -0.54 8.47
C LEU A 174 -35.41 -1.48 9.43
N ARG A 175 -35.42 -1.12 10.71
CA ARG A 175 -36.20 -1.80 11.74
C ARG A 175 -37.67 -1.65 11.34
N GLY A 176 -38.22 -2.68 10.71
CA GLY A 176 -39.64 -2.75 10.40
C GLY A 176 -40.43 -2.53 11.68
N LYS A 177 -41.23 -1.46 11.70
CA LYS A 177 -42.30 -1.31 12.69
C LYS A 177 -43.23 -2.50 12.49
N LYS A 178 -43.28 -3.40 13.47
CA LYS A 178 -44.46 -4.25 13.70
C LYS A 178 -45.54 -3.38 14.31
#